data_AF-A0A535DMF5-F1
#
_entry.id   AF-A0A535DMF5-F1
#
_cell.length_a   1.000
_cell.length_b   1.000
_cell.length_c   1.000
_cell.angle_alpha   90.00
_cell.angle_beta   90.00
_cell.angle_gamma   90.00
#
_symmetry.space_group_name_H-M   'P 1'
#
loop_
_entity.id
_entity.type
_entity.pdbx_description
1 polymer ?
#
loop_
_entity_poly.entity_id
_entity_poly.type
_entity_poly.pdbx_seq_one_letter_code
_entity_poly.pdbx_strand_id
1 'polypeptide(L)'
;MIAYIRTRQTLWAAVGLLVGLILLGWDLAIAAGTYIAQYAVRNDFRLAYGAALVGIRDGYGHLYDLADQKAAIESLGRGFNPQPFISPPPLAWLVTPLLVLPFQAALVLWTILLLAALVWTWYLLAPPDGLARAAHLALLLGVFPVAFGVMVG
;
A
#
# COMPACT_ATOMS: atom_id res chain seq x y z
N MET A 1 -32.14 -7.44 -28.62
CA MET A 1 -30.66 -7.36 -28.49
C MET A 1 -30.21 -6.43 -27.36
N ILE A 2 -30.75 -5.20 -27.24
CA ILE A 2 -30.35 -4.21 -26.22
C ILE A 2 -30.63 -4.65 -24.77
N ALA A 3 -31.80 -5.25 -24.50
CA ALA A 3 -32.15 -5.71 -23.15
C ALA A 3 -31.23 -6.85 -22.67
N TYR A 4 -30.89 -7.80 -23.55
CA TYR A 4 -29.99 -8.92 -23.24
C TYR A 4 -28.59 -8.43 -22.80
N ILE A 5 -28.03 -7.45 -23.51
CA ILE A 5 -26.71 -6.87 -23.19
C ILE A 5 -26.77 -6.18 -21.82
N ARG A 6 -27.82 -5.40 -21.56
CA ARG A 6 -27.98 -4.68 -20.27
C ARG A 6 -28.10 -5.65 -19.09
N THR A 7 -28.93 -6.69 -19.20
CA THR A 7 -29.08 -7.70 -18.14
C THR A 7 -27.77 -8.42 -17.85
N ARG A 8 -26.98 -8.74 -18.90
CA ARG A 8 -25.65 -9.34 -18.73
C ARG A 8 -24.68 -8.37 -18.02
N GLN A 9 -24.68 -7.08 -18.36
CA GLN A 9 -23.84 -6.10 -17.67
C GLN A 9 -24.16 -6.00 -16.18
N THR A 10 -25.45 -5.95 -15.81
CA THR A 10 -25.88 -5.95 -14.40
C THR A 10 -25.48 -7.24 -13.68
N LEU A 11 -25.65 -8.40 -14.33
CA LEU A 11 -25.23 -9.69 -13.77
C LEU A 11 -23.71 -9.71 -13.51
N TRP A 12 -22.89 -9.30 -14.47
CA TRP A 12 -21.44 -9.27 -14.30
C TRP A 12 -20.99 -8.28 -13.22
N ALA A 13 -21.66 -7.13 -13.10
CA ALA A 13 -21.41 -6.20 -12.01
C ALA A 13 -21.75 -6.81 -10.64
N ALA A 14 -22.89 -7.51 -10.52
CA ALA A 14 -23.26 -8.19 -9.28
C ALA A 14 -22.28 -9.32 -8.91
N VAL A 15 -21.85 -10.12 -9.90
CA VAL A 15 -20.85 -11.17 -9.70
C VAL A 15 -19.51 -10.55 -9.27
N GLY A 16 -19.06 -9.51 -9.97
CA GLY A 16 -17.82 -8.80 -9.63
C GLY A 16 -17.85 -8.22 -8.22
N LEU A 17 -18.98 -7.64 -7.81
CA LEU A 17 -19.18 -7.14 -6.46
C LEU A 17 -19.09 -8.27 -5.43
N LEU A 18 -19.80 -9.38 -5.64
CA LEU A 18 -19.78 -10.53 -4.74
C LEU A 18 -18.36 -11.10 -4.59
N VAL A 19 -17.66 -11.32 -5.71
CA VAL A 19 -16.27 -11.81 -5.71
C VAL A 19 -15.36 -10.83 -4.98
N GLY A 20 -15.45 -9.53 -5.30
CA GLY A 20 -14.65 -8.49 -4.65
C GLY A 20 -14.88 -8.45 -3.13
N LEU A 21 -16.13 -8.59 -2.68
CA LEU A 21 -16.46 -8.62 -1.25
C LEU A 21 -15.93 -9.87 -0.54
N ILE A 22 -15.99 -11.04 -1.19
CA ILE A 22 -15.42 -12.28 -0.64
C ILE A 22 -13.91 -12.13 -0.47
N LEU A 23 -13.22 -11.63 -1.50
CA LEU A 23 -11.78 -11.45 -1.46
C LEU A 23 -11.37 -10.40 -0.42
N LEU A 24 -12.06 -9.25 -0.40
CA LEU A 24 -11.83 -8.22 0.61
C LEU A 24 -12.05 -8.75 2.03
N GLY A 25 -13.11 -9.53 2.26
CA GLY A 25 -13.37 -10.16 3.55
C GLY A 25 -12.26 -11.13 3.96
N TRP A 26 -11.76 -11.92 3.01
CA TRP A 26 -10.61 -12.80 3.23
C TRP A 26 -9.35 -12.02 3.59
N ASP A 27 -9.01 -10.98 2.82
CA ASP A 27 -7.84 -10.15 3.05
C ASP A 27 -7.89 -9.45 4.41
N LEU A 28 -9.06 -8.94 4.81
CA LEU A 28 -9.26 -8.36 6.14
C LEU A 28 -9.07 -9.38 7.26
N ALA A 29 -9.54 -10.61 7.08
CA ALA A 29 -9.34 -11.68 8.06
C ALA A 29 -7.86 -12.05 8.22
N ILE A 30 -7.12 -12.15 7.10
CA ILE A 30 -5.67 -12.38 7.11
C ILE A 30 -4.94 -11.21 7.75
N ALA A 31 -5.27 -9.97 7.38
CA ALA A 31 -4.67 -8.76 7.94
C ALA A 31 -4.84 -8.69 9.45
N ALA A 32 -6.05 -8.94 9.95
CA ALA A 32 -6.37 -8.93 11.37
C ALA A 32 -5.59 -9.99 12.15
N GLY A 33 -5.44 -11.20 11.60
CA GLY A 33 -4.73 -12.29 12.26
C GLY A 33 -3.20 -12.19 12.21
N THR A 34 -2.64 -11.46 11.26
CA THR A 34 -1.19 -11.52 10.97
C THR A 34 -0.50 -10.16 10.84
N TYR A 35 -1.05 -9.23 10.07
CA TYR A 35 -0.35 -7.99 9.68
C TYR A 35 -0.57 -6.84 10.66
N ILE A 36 -1.76 -6.66 11.24
CA ILE A 36 -2.08 -5.49 12.07
C ILE A 36 -1.12 -5.39 13.29
N ALA A 37 -0.89 -6.50 13.99
CA ALA A 37 -0.02 -6.51 15.16
C ALA A 37 1.47 -6.24 14.83
N GLN A 38 1.88 -6.52 13.59
CA GLN A 38 3.26 -6.40 13.13
C GLN A 38 3.43 -5.30 12.09
N TYR A 39 2.44 -4.41 11.97
CA TYR A 39 2.32 -3.48 10.86
C TYR A 39 3.58 -2.63 10.71
N ALA A 40 4.03 -2.01 11.79
CA ALA A 40 5.22 -1.18 11.78
C ALA A 40 6.51 -1.91 11.36
N VAL A 41 6.69 -3.16 11.79
CA VAL A 41 7.96 -3.90 11.60
C VAL A 41 8.03 -4.67 10.29
N ARG A 42 6.88 -5.01 9.70
CA ARG A 42 6.79 -5.74 8.42
C ARG A 42 6.60 -4.84 7.20
N ASN A 43 6.28 -3.56 7.40
CA ASN A 43 5.95 -2.67 6.30
C ASN A 43 7.22 -2.16 5.57
N ASP A 44 7.24 -2.22 4.25
CA ASP A 44 8.28 -1.82 3.32
C ASP A 44 8.52 -0.31 3.30
N PHE A 45 7.59 0.50 3.79
CA PHE A 45 7.84 1.92 4.07
C PHE A 45 9.06 2.11 4.99
N ARG A 46 9.34 1.18 5.91
CA ARG A 46 10.55 1.24 6.76
C ARG A 46 11.83 1.29 5.94
N LEU A 47 11.87 0.60 4.80
CA LEU A 47 13.05 0.55 3.92
C LEU A 47 13.25 1.89 3.22
N ALA A 48 12.17 2.47 2.70
CA ALA A 48 12.21 3.79 2.08
C ALA A 48 12.52 4.90 3.10
N TYR A 49 11.98 4.80 4.32
CA TYR A 49 12.26 5.72 5.42
C TYR A 49 13.72 5.60 5.89
N GLY A 50 14.24 4.38 6.04
CA GLY A 50 15.64 4.13 6.37
C GLY A 50 16.59 4.66 5.30
N ALA A 51 16.28 4.42 4.03
CA ALA A 51 17.04 4.97 2.91
C ALA A 51 17.00 6.51 2.88
N ALA A 52 15.84 7.12 3.16
CA ALA A 52 15.74 8.57 3.28
C ALA A 52 16.56 9.13 4.46
N LEU A 53 16.61 8.42 5.60
CA LEU A 53 17.48 8.79 6.72
C LEU A 53 18.97 8.79 6.33
N VAL A 54 19.43 7.76 5.62
CA VAL A 54 20.80 7.71 5.07
C VAL A 54 21.01 8.88 4.12
N GLY A 55 20.06 9.14 3.21
CA GLY A 55 20.13 10.24 2.26
C GLY A 55 20.28 11.62 2.91
N ILE A 56 19.60 11.87 4.04
CA ILE A 56 19.71 13.14 4.78
C ILE A 56 20.97 13.22 5.64
N ARG A 57 21.44 12.10 6.21
CA ARG A 57 22.62 12.09 7.09
C ARG A 57 23.93 12.09 6.33
N ASP A 58 24.03 11.21 5.34
CA ASP A 58 25.28 10.85 4.66
C ASP A 58 25.26 11.26 3.17
N GLY A 59 24.08 11.61 2.65
CA GLY A 59 23.87 12.04 1.27
C GLY A 59 23.27 10.94 0.39
N TYR A 60 22.48 11.32 -0.62
CA TYR A 60 21.81 10.35 -1.51
C TYR A 60 22.75 9.49 -2.37
N GLY A 61 24.06 9.77 -2.39
CA GLY A 61 25.05 8.88 -2.98
C GLY A 61 25.25 7.58 -2.22
N HIS A 62 24.88 7.55 -0.93
CA HIS A 62 25.08 6.44 0.01
C HIS A 62 23.82 5.58 0.19
N LEU A 63 22.76 5.80 -0.58
CA LEU A 63 21.48 5.11 -0.42
C LEU A 63 21.58 3.59 -0.41
N TYR A 64 22.60 3.01 -1.05
CA TYR A 64 22.78 1.57 -1.23
C TYR A 64 23.87 0.96 -0.32
N ASP A 65 24.44 1.75 0.59
CA ASP A 65 25.42 1.25 1.56
C ASP A 65 24.70 0.40 2.62
N LEU A 66 24.93 -0.92 2.56
CA LEU A 66 24.18 -1.89 3.37
C LEU A 66 24.38 -1.71 4.88
N ALA A 67 25.55 -1.24 5.30
CA ALA A 67 25.84 -0.97 6.71
C ALA A 67 25.00 0.20 7.23
N ASP A 68 24.88 1.26 6.45
CA ASP A 68 24.14 2.47 6.82
C ASP A 68 22.63 2.22 6.78
N GLN A 69 22.15 1.48 5.77
CA GLN A 69 20.76 1.01 5.73
C GLN A 69 20.42 0.18 6.96
N LYS A 70 21.29 -0.78 7.33
CA LYS A 70 21.09 -1.62 8.50
C LYS A 70 20.99 -0.78 9.77
N ALA A 71 21.95 0.12 9.99
CA ALA A 71 21.97 1.01 11.16
C ALA A 71 20.72 1.91 11.21
N ALA A 72 20.28 2.44 10.06
CA ALA A 72 19.07 3.25 9.98
C ALA A 72 17.80 2.47 10.37
N ILE A 73 17.65 1.23 9.90
CA ILE A 73 16.49 0.37 10.26
C ILE A 73 16.53 -0.03 11.73
N GLU A 74 17.69 -0.43 12.25
CA GLU A 74 17.84 -0.82 13.67
C GLU A 74 17.55 0.37 14.60
N SER A 75 17.79 1.61 14.15
CA SER A 75 17.46 2.82 14.91
C SER A 75 15.96 3.07 15.09
N LEU A 76 15.09 2.41 14.31
CA LEU A 76 13.63 2.53 14.42
C LEU A 76 13.06 1.81 15.65
N GLY A 77 13.82 0.88 16.23
CA GLY A 77 13.48 0.18 17.47
C GLY A 77 13.62 -1.34 17.38
N ARG A 78 13.20 -2.04 18.44
CA ARG A 78 13.24 -3.50 18.50
C ARG A 78 12.23 -4.13 17.54
N GLY A 79 12.63 -5.23 16.91
CA GLY A 79 11.77 -6.03 16.02
C GLY A 79 11.79 -5.60 14.56
N PHE A 80 12.40 -4.46 14.23
CA PHE A 80 12.65 -4.07 12.85
C PHE A 80 13.73 -4.98 12.25
N ASN A 81 13.39 -5.69 11.18
CA ASN A 81 14.33 -6.52 10.46
C ASN A 81 14.97 -5.73 9.30
N PRO A 82 16.31 -5.52 9.31
CA PRO A 82 17.02 -4.91 8.20
C PRO A 82 16.85 -5.72 6.92
N GLN A 83 16.49 -5.04 5.84
CA GLN A 83 16.50 -5.59 4.49
C GLN A 83 17.07 -4.54 3.54
N PRO A 84 17.71 -4.95 2.43
CA PRO A 84 18.25 -4.00 1.48
C PRO A 84 17.15 -3.13 0.85
N PHE A 85 17.36 -1.82 0.84
CA PHE A 85 16.58 -0.93 -0.02
C PHE A 85 17.08 -1.10 -1.47
N ILE A 86 16.23 -1.62 -2.33
CA ILE A 86 16.55 -1.93 -3.75
C ILE A 86 15.83 -1.01 -4.75
N SER A 87 14.96 -0.14 -4.25
CA SER A 87 14.15 0.74 -5.08
C SER A 87 14.98 1.87 -5.68
N PRO A 88 14.53 2.49 -6.78
CA PRO A 88 15.19 3.66 -7.35
C PRO A 88 15.23 4.86 -6.37
N PRO A 89 16.24 5.75 -6.48
CA PRO A 89 16.38 6.91 -5.59
C PRO A 89 15.14 7.80 -5.43
N PRO A 90 14.31 8.02 -6.48
CA PRO A 90 13.09 8.82 -6.35
C PRO A 90 12.13 8.37 -5.25
N LEU A 91 12.09 7.08 -4.88
CA LEU A 91 11.26 6.64 -3.77
C LEU A 91 11.78 7.19 -2.43
N ALA A 92 13.09 7.19 -2.22
CA ALA A 92 13.70 7.79 -1.02
C ALA A 92 13.47 9.32 -1.00
N TRP A 93 13.55 9.98 -2.16
CA TRP A 93 13.27 11.42 -2.28
C TRP A 93 11.82 11.75 -1.92
N LEU A 94 10.87 10.94 -2.37
CA LEU A 94 9.46 11.10 -2.06
C LEU A 94 9.18 10.92 -0.56
N VAL A 95 9.90 10.02 0.11
CA VAL A 95 9.76 9.77 1.57
C VAL A 95 10.51 10.79 2.43
N THR A 96 11.54 11.42 1.90
CA THR A 96 12.36 12.42 2.61
C THR A 96 11.55 13.50 3.34
N PRO A 97 10.56 14.19 2.75
CA PRO A 97 9.78 15.19 3.47
C PRO A 97 9.01 14.61 4.67
N LEU A 98 8.77 13.30 4.71
CA LEU A 98 8.09 12.63 5.83
C LEU A 98 9.01 12.42 7.04
N LEU A 99 10.33 12.61 6.90
CA LEU A 99 11.29 12.51 8.01
C LEU A 99 11.10 13.60 9.08
N VAL A 100 10.29 14.64 8.80
CA VAL A 100 9.87 15.62 9.83
C VAL A 100 8.96 14.99 10.89
N LEU A 101 8.41 13.82 10.61
CA LEU A 101 7.55 13.05 11.50
C LEU A 101 8.34 11.86 12.09
N PRO A 102 8.02 11.42 13.33
CA PRO A 102 8.50 10.14 13.81
C PRO A 102 7.97 9.00 12.92
N PHE A 103 8.73 7.91 12.80
CA PHE A 103 8.44 6.79 11.89
C PHE A 103 6.99 6.32 11.89
N GLN A 104 6.37 6.15 13.06
CA GLN A 104 4.98 5.68 13.17
C GLN A 104 3.98 6.67 12.55
N ALA A 105 4.18 7.97 12.76
CA ALA A 105 3.33 8.99 12.16
C ALA A 105 3.56 9.09 10.65
N ALA A 106 4.82 8.99 10.21
CA ALA A 106 5.15 8.94 8.79
C ALA A 106 4.53 7.73 8.09
N LEU A 107 4.55 6.55 8.73
CA LEU A 107 3.93 5.32 8.24
C LEU A 107 2.42 5.46 8.09
N VAL A 108 1.73 6.00 9.10
CA VAL A 108 0.27 6.25 9.02
C VAL A 108 -0.04 7.22 7.88
N LEU A 109 0.73 8.30 7.75
CA LEU A 109 0.55 9.26 6.67
C LEU A 109 0.79 8.63 5.29
N TRP A 110 1.86 7.83 5.14
CA TRP A 110 2.14 7.09 3.91
C TRP A 110 0.97 6.18 3.52
N THR A 111 0.43 5.45 4.49
CA THR A 111 -0.73 4.56 4.30
C THR A 111 -1.95 5.33 3.83
N ILE A 112 -2.23 6.49 4.45
CA ILE A 112 -3.33 7.37 4.04
C ILE A 112 -3.13 7.86 2.60
N LEU A 113 -1.90 8.22 2.22
CA LEU A 113 -1.59 8.65 0.84
C LEU A 113 -1.82 7.52 -0.17
N LEU A 114 -1.41 6.29 0.13
CA LEU A 114 -1.67 5.13 -0.73
C LEU A 114 -3.17 4.85 -0.89
N LEU A 115 -3.92 4.86 0.22
CA LEU A 115 -5.37 4.67 0.20
C LEU A 115 -6.07 5.80 -0.58
N ALA A 116 -5.64 7.04 -0.39
CA ALA A 116 -6.16 8.18 -1.14
C ALA A 116 -5.88 8.04 -2.64
N ALA A 117 -4.67 7.63 -3.03
CA ALA A 117 -4.33 7.38 -4.43
C ALA A 117 -5.17 6.25 -5.06
N LEU A 118 -5.42 5.16 -4.32
CA LEU A 118 -6.29 4.07 -4.76
C LEU A 118 -7.74 4.52 -4.94
N VAL A 119 -8.30 5.21 -3.93
CA VAL A 119 -9.67 5.73 -3.99
C VAL A 119 -9.81 6.78 -5.11
N TRP A 120 -8.81 7.64 -5.30
CA TRP A 120 -8.78 8.62 -6.36
C TRP A 120 -8.76 7.95 -7.75
N THR A 121 -7.93 6.92 -7.91
CA THR A 121 -7.87 6.12 -9.15
C THR A 121 -9.20 5.46 -9.46
N TRP A 122 -9.83 4.83 -8.47
CA TRP A 122 -11.19 4.28 -8.60
C TRP A 122 -12.19 5.37 -8.96
N TYR A 123 -12.14 6.52 -8.29
CA TYR A 123 -13.10 7.60 -8.51
C TYR A 123 -13.07 8.12 -9.95
N LEU A 124 -11.87 8.25 -10.52
CA LEU A 124 -11.63 8.73 -11.88
C LEU A 124 -11.96 7.70 -12.97
N LEU A 125 -11.69 6.41 -12.73
CA LEU A 125 -11.74 5.38 -13.78
C LEU A 125 -12.99 4.48 -13.71
N ALA A 126 -13.69 4.43 -12.58
CA ALA A 126 -14.83 3.54 -12.43
C ALA A 126 -16.01 3.96 -13.34
N PRO A 127 -16.77 3.00 -13.89
CA PRO A 127 -17.97 3.30 -14.66
C PRO A 127 -18.99 4.16 -13.87
N PRO A 128 -19.84 4.96 -14.53
CA PRO A 128 -20.83 5.79 -13.85
C PRO A 128 -22.00 4.99 -13.25
N ASP A 129 -22.23 3.75 -13.71
CA ASP A 129 -23.26 2.87 -13.16
C ASP A 129 -22.93 2.45 -11.72
N GLY A 130 -23.85 2.67 -10.78
CA GLY A 130 -23.59 2.51 -9.35
C GLY A 130 -23.18 1.09 -8.94
N LEU A 131 -23.78 0.06 -9.54
CA LEU A 131 -23.47 -1.33 -9.21
C LEU A 131 -22.11 -1.73 -9.80
N ALA A 132 -21.86 -1.40 -11.07
CA ALA A 132 -20.57 -1.64 -11.69
C ALA A 132 -19.45 -0.87 -10.97
N ARG A 133 -19.72 0.36 -10.54
CA ARG A 133 -18.79 1.20 -9.78
C ARG A 133 -18.43 0.58 -8.44
N ALA A 134 -19.42 0.07 -7.71
CA ALA A 134 -19.19 -0.66 -6.45
C ALA A 134 -18.40 -1.94 -6.67
N ALA A 135 -18.71 -2.70 -7.74
CA ALA A 135 -17.98 -3.90 -8.11
C ALA A 135 -16.49 -3.61 -8.37
N HIS A 136 -16.18 -2.52 -9.08
CA HIS A 136 -14.79 -2.11 -9.32
C HIS A 136 -14.08 -1.72 -8.03
N LEU A 137 -14.76 -1.07 -7.07
CA LEU A 137 -14.16 -0.74 -5.78
C LEU A 137 -13.84 -2.01 -4.98
N ALA A 138 -14.82 -2.91 -4.87
CA ALA A 138 -14.65 -4.15 -4.12
C ALA A 138 -13.55 -5.03 -4.73
N LEU A 139 -13.50 -5.13 -6.06
CA LEU A 139 -12.42 -5.85 -6.74
C LEU A 139 -11.08 -5.15 -6.58
N LEU A 140 -11.00 -3.83 -6.73
CA LEU A 140 -9.75 -3.08 -6.53
C LEU A 140 -9.18 -3.33 -5.13
N LEU A 141 -10.01 -3.28 -4.09
CA LEU A 141 -9.57 -3.47 -2.71
C LEU A 141 -9.35 -4.94 -2.34
N GLY A 142 -10.07 -5.87 -2.97
CA GLY A 142 -10.02 -7.30 -2.64
C GLY A 142 -9.04 -8.12 -3.49
N VAL A 143 -8.56 -7.64 -4.64
CA VAL A 143 -7.54 -8.42 -5.35
C VAL A 143 -6.24 -8.43 -4.56
N PHE A 144 -5.73 -9.64 -4.31
CA PHE A 144 -4.58 -9.86 -3.43
C PHE A 144 -3.39 -8.91 -3.67
N PRO A 145 -2.93 -8.62 -4.91
CA PRO A 145 -1.80 -7.72 -5.11
C PRO A 145 -2.02 -6.30 -4.56
N VAL A 146 -3.26 -5.79 -4.60
CA VAL A 146 -3.58 -4.45 -4.08
C VAL A 146 -3.70 -4.51 -2.57
N ALA A 147 -4.45 -5.47 -2.04
CA ALA A 147 -4.62 -5.65 -0.60
C ALA A 147 -3.27 -5.87 0.08
N PHE A 148 -2.46 -6.78 -0.45
CA PHE A 148 -1.11 -7.06 0.03
C PHE A 148 -0.22 -5.82 -0.06
N GLY A 149 -0.24 -5.10 -1.19
CA GLY A 149 0.51 -3.85 -1.35
C GLY A 149 0.15 -2.80 -0.30
N VAL A 150 -1.11 -2.68 0.11
CA VAL A 150 -1.51 -1.78 1.21
C VAL A 150 -1.06 -2.31 2.58
N MET A 151 -1.09 -3.64 2.79
CA MET A 151 -0.64 -4.25 4.05
C MET A 151 0.87 -4.08 4.27
N VAL A 152 1.65 -4.16 3.20
CA VAL A 152 3.11 -4.07 3.28
C VAL A 152 3.66 -2.69 2.93
N GLY A 153 2.91 -1.79 2.29
CA GLY A 153 3.29 -0.40 2.05
C GLY A 153 4.18 -0.14 0.83
#